data_AF-A0AAN9A3G0-F1
#
_entry.id   AF-A0AAN9A3G0-F1
#
_cell.length_a   1.000
_cell.length_b   1.000
_cell.length_c   1.000
_cell.angle_alpha   90.00
_cell.angle_beta   90.00
_cell.angle_gamma   90.00
#
_symmetry.space_group_name_H-M   'P 1'
#
loop_
_entity.id
_entity.type
_entity.pdbx_description
1 polymer ?
#
loop_
_entity_poly.entity_id
_entity_poly.type
_entity_poly.pdbx_seq_one_letter_code
_entity_poly.pdbx_strand_id
1 'polypeptide(L)'
;MWITNAFQGDWVCLLANTSQGPAHRNKSPICVPLKSPGVHLAKRIDKMGMKSSDTAQIFFEDVRVPVKNIIGEEGLGFTYQMLQFQEERLSGAASVVRALEKCIELTIDYTRERKAFGQPLLNNQYIHFKLAELQTEVEAFRALLYRTAVKNSYCLDNPLHTHTCTYTLKCTAIRTT
;
A
#
# COMPACT_ATOMS: atom_id res chain seq x y z
N MET A 1 0.84 16.22 -0.08
CA MET A 1 -0.59 15.82 -0.11
C MET A 1 -0.66 14.30 0.08
N TRP A 2 -1.79 13.75 0.56
CA TRP A 2 -1.99 12.31 0.80
C TRP A 2 -1.01 11.67 1.81
N ILE A 3 -0.66 12.39 2.87
CA ILE A 3 0.26 11.86 3.88
C ILE A 3 -0.53 11.08 4.92
N THR A 4 -0.34 9.76 4.96
CA THR A 4 -0.88 8.85 5.98
C THR A 4 -0.22 9.11 7.33
N ASN A 5 -1.00 9.07 8.41
CA ASN A 5 -0.57 9.35 9.79
C ASN A 5 -0.07 10.79 10.02
N ALA A 6 -0.54 11.75 9.23
CA ALA A 6 -0.11 13.15 9.33
C ALA A 6 -0.45 13.83 10.67
N PHE A 7 -1.53 13.41 11.35
CA PHE A 7 -1.94 13.94 12.66
C PHE A 7 -1.35 13.16 13.83
N GLN A 8 -1.11 11.86 13.64
CA GLN A 8 -0.61 10.98 14.70
C GLN A 8 0.91 10.88 14.73
N GLY A 9 1.58 11.13 13.60
CA GLY A 9 3.03 11.06 13.49
C GLY A 9 3.72 12.18 14.26
N ASP A 10 4.85 11.86 14.89
CA ASP A 10 5.73 12.85 15.51
C ASP A 10 6.68 13.51 14.49
N TRP A 11 6.97 12.80 13.40
CA TRP A 11 7.88 13.22 12.33
C TRP A 11 7.46 12.61 10.99
N VAL A 12 8.00 13.14 9.90
CA VAL A 12 7.81 12.62 8.55
C VAL A 12 9.16 12.41 7.85
N CYS A 13 9.27 11.36 7.06
CA CYS A 13 10.37 11.19 6.12
C CYS A 13 10.05 12.01 4.86
N LEU A 14 10.60 13.21 4.76
CA LEU A 14 10.40 14.13 3.65
C LEU A 14 11.49 13.92 2.59
N LEU A 15 11.11 13.49 1.39
CA LEU A 15 12.01 13.52 0.24
C LEU A 15 12.01 14.94 -0.35
N ALA A 16 13.09 15.68 -0.13
CA ALA A 16 13.24 17.07 -0.58
C ALA A 16 14.38 17.21 -1.59
N ASN A 17 14.29 18.19 -2.49
CA ASN A 17 15.44 18.57 -3.33
C ASN A 17 16.47 19.30 -2.45
N THR A 18 17.70 18.79 -2.38
CA THR A 18 18.79 19.42 -1.59
C THR A 18 19.90 20.03 -2.45
N SER A 19 19.91 19.77 -3.76
CA SER A 19 20.87 20.37 -4.69
C SER A 19 20.24 20.74 -6.03
N GLN A 20 20.98 21.51 -6.82
CA GLN A 20 20.69 21.75 -8.24
C GLN A 20 21.34 20.62 -9.06
N GLY A 21 20.62 20.06 -10.03
CA GLY A 21 21.15 18.97 -10.87
C GLY A 21 20.09 17.97 -11.34
N PRO A 22 20.53 16.81 -11.88
CA PRO A 22 19.62 15.79 -12.39
C PRO A 22 18.63 15.30 -11.32
N ALA A 23 17.37 15.09 -11.71
CA ALA A 23 16.29 14.74 -10.79
C ALA A 23 16.52 13.48 -9.93
N HIS A 24 17.40 12.58 -10.39
CA HIS A 24 17.74 11.33 -9.69
C HIS A 24 18.92 11.47 -8.72
N ARG A 25 19.59 12.63 -8.68
CA ARG A 25 20.78 12.89 -7.84
C ARG A 25 20.66 14.14 -6.98
N ASN A 26 19.48 14.76 -6.95
CA ASN A 26 19.28 16.03 -6.29
C ASN A 26 18.33 15.97 -5.09
N LYS A 27 17.97 14.76 -4.64
CA LYS A 27 16.99 14.53 -3.57
C LYS A 27 17.62 13.84 -2.39
N SER A 28 17.16 14.19 -1.21
CA SER A 28 17.57 13.54 0.04
C SER A 28 16.34 13.30 0.92
N PRO A 29 16.24 12.13 1.57
CA PRO A 29 15.25 11.89 2.62
C PRO A 29 15.69 12.61 3.89
N ILE A 30 14.75 13.32 4.50
CA ILE A 30 15.00 14.15 5.69
C ILE A 30 13.95 13.80 6.74
N CYS A 31 14.39 13.44 7.94
CA CYS A 31 13.50 13.31 9.09
C CYS A 31 13.09 14.70 9.58
N VAL A 32 11.85 15.11 9.30
CA VAL A 32 11.31 16.41 9.72
C VAL A 32 10.34 16.22 10.88
N PRO A 33 10.63 16.74 12.09
CA PRO A 33 9.67 16.73 13.19
C PRO A 33 8.43 17.55 12.82
N LEU A 34 7.24 16.98 13.01
CA LEU A 34 5.98 17.63 12.59
C LEU A 34 5.56 18.80 13.48
N LYS A 35 6.20 18.94 14.66
CA LYS A 35 6.04 20.10 15.56
C LYS A 35 7.05 21.23 15.28
N SER A 36 7.86 21.11 14.23
CA SER A 36 8.83 22.16 13.89
C SER A 36 8.12 23.45 13.48
N PRO A 37 8.65 24.64 13.83
CA PRO A 37 8.11 25.91 13.35
C PRO A 37 8.03 25.93 11.82
N GLY A 38 6.89 26.41 11.29
CA GLY A 38 6.60 26.45 9.85
C GLY A 38 5.99 25.18 9.27
N VAL A 39 5.80 24.12 10.06
CA VAL A 39 5.03 22.95 9.63
C VAL A 39 3.55 23.18 9.91
N HIS A 40 2.71 23.12 8.87
CA HIS A 40 1.28 23.31 8.98
C HIS A 40 0.51 22.11 8.41
N LEU A 41 -0.37 21.53 9.22
CA LEU A 41 -1.26 20.45 8.80
C LEU A 41 -2.57 21.03 8.29
N ALA A 42 -2.99 20.63 7.09
CA ALA A 42 -4.33 20.90 6.58
C ALA A 42 -5.38 20.09 7.36
N LYS A 43 -6.66 20.40 7.12
CA LYS A 43 -7.76 19.56 7.59
C LYS A 43 -7.61 18.12 7.07
N ARG A 44 -8.09 17.17 7.87
CA ARG A 44 -8.16 15.75 7.50
C ARG A 44 -8.94 15.61 6.19
N ILE A 45 -8.37 14.84 5.27
CA ILE A 45 -9.01 14.55 3.98
C ILE A 45 -10.16 13.56 4.23
N ASP A 46 -11.34 13.90 3.75
CA ASP A 46 -12.48 12.98 3.68
C ASP A 46 -12.26 11.98 2.55
N LYS A 47 -12.40 10.69 2.87
CA LYS A 47 -12.02 9.57 1.99
C LYS A 47 -13.17 8.59 1.88
N MET A 48 -13.32 7.97 0.70
CA MET A 48 -14.29 6.90 0.47
C MET A 48 -14.05 5.70 1.41
N GLY A 49 -12.80 5.25 1.55
CA GLY A 49 -12.36 4.14 2.40
C GLY A 49 -11.20 4.53 3.32
N MET A 50 -10.67 3.57 4.07
CA MET A 50 -9.60 3.78 5.05
C MET A 50 -9.90 4.96 6.01
N LYS A 51 -11.15 5.05 6.46
CA LYS A 51 -11.66 6.17 7.27
C LYS A 51 -11.06 6.21 8.69
N SER A 52 -10.50 5.11 9.18
CA SER A 52 -9.77 5.09 10.44
C SER A 52 -8.38 5.71 10.32
N SER A 53 -7.70 5.54 9.19
CA SER A 53 -6.40 6.15 8.91
C SER A 53 -6.55 7.65 8.72
N ASP A 54 -5.81 8.45 9.48
CA ASP A 54 -5.75 9.89 9.26
C ASP A 54 -4.85 10.20 8.07
N THR A 55 -5.30 11.15 7.24
CA THR A 55 -4.60 11.53 6.02
C THR A 55 -4.77 13.02 5.84
N ALA A 56 -3.67 13.73 5.62
CA ALA A 56 -3.70 15.18 5.48
C ALA A 56 -2.76 15.68 4.39
N GLN A 57 -2.85 16.97 4.14
CA GLN A 57 -1.79 17.72 3.47
C GLN A 57 -0.90 18.34 4.54
N ILE A 58 0.39 18.40 4.27
CA ILE A 58 1.39 19.03 5.13
C ILE A 58 2.02 20.14 4.29
N PHE A 59 2.06 21.34 4.85
CA PHE A 59 2.74 22.50 4.29
C PHE A 59 4.00 22.78 5.11
N PHE A 60 5.05 23.22 4.42
CA PHE A 60 6.33 23.56 5.02
C PHE A 60 6.67 24.99 4.61
N GLU A 61 6.71 25.91 5.56
CA GLU A 61 7.03 27.33 5.38
C GLU A 61 8.31 27.64 6.16
N ASP A 62 9.43 27.85 5.45
CA ASP A 62 10.74 28.20 6.04
C ASP A 62 11.22 27.30 7.20
N VAL A 63 10.83 26.02 7.17
CA VAL A 63 11.16 25.04 8.21
C VAL A 63 12.68 24.81 8.26
N ARG A 64 13.28 25.04 9.43
CA ARG A 64 14.70 24.77 9.68
C ARG A 64 14.88 23.38 10.26
N VAL A 65 15.72 22.55 9.62
CA VAL A 65 16.00 21.18 10.04
C VAL A 65 17.53 20.96 10.06
N PRO A 66 18.10 20.33 11.09
CA PRO A 66 19.53 20.03 11.14
C PRO A 66 19.97 19.08 10.02
N VAL A 67 21.18 19.29 9.47
CA VAL A 67 21.75 18.41 8.41
C VAL A 67 21.84 16.94 8.86
N LYS A 68 22.08 16.69 10.15
CA LYS A 68 22.11 15.34 10.73
C LYS A 68 20.80 14.55 10.61
N ASN A 69 19.69 15.20 10.24
CA ASN A 69 18.41 14.54 10.02
C ASN A 69 18.29 13.96 8.59
N ILE A 70 19.28 14.17 7.73
CA ILE A 70 19.36 13.46 6.44
C ILE A 70 19.57 11.98 6.72
N ILE A 71 18.78 11.13 6.06
CA ILE A 71 18.92 9.67 6.13
C ILE A 71 19.88 9.22 5.03
N GLY A 72 21.01 8.62 5.42
CA GLY A 72 22.03 8.18 4.47
C GLY A 72 22.82 9.35 3.88
N GLU A 73 23.20 9.23 2.61
CA GLU A 73 24.01 10.23 1.92
C GLU A 73 23.14 11.27 1.18
N GLU A 74 23.58 12.52 1.22
CA GLU A 74 22.91 13.61 0.50
C GLU A 74 22.91 13.35 -1.01
N GLY A 75 21.76 13.57 -1.66
CA GLY A 75 21.57 13.39 -3.10
C GLY A 75 21.25 11.95 -3.53
N LEU A 76 21.39 10.95 -2.64
CA LEU A 76 21.06 9.55 -2.92
C LEU A 76 19.60 9.19 -2.61
N GLY A 77 18.76 10.15 -2.26
CA GLY A 77 17.39 9.91 -1.83
C GLY A 77 16.49 9.24 -2.87
N PHE A 78 16.69 9.53 -4.16
CA PHE A 78 15.96 8.83 -5.21
C PHE A 78 16.30 7.34 -5.23
N THR A 79 17.58 6.98 -5.08
CA THR A 79 18.04 5.60 -5.03
C THR A 79 17.44 4.86 -3.84
N TYR A 80 17.49 5.47 -2.65
CA TYR A 80 16.87 4.88 -1.45
C TYR A 80 15.37 4.68 -1.61
N GLN A 81 14.68 5.65 -2.20
CA GLN A 81 13.24 5.55 -2.48
C GLN A 81 12.93 4.39 -3.46
N MET A 82 13.73 4.18 -4.50
CA MET A 82 13.52 3.08 -5.45
C MET A 82 13.70 1.71 -4.81
N LEU A 83 14.64 1.58 -3.86
CA LEU A 83 14.82 0.35 -3.09
C LEU A 83 13.61 0.11 -2.18
N GLN A 84 13.21 1.12 -1.42
CA GLN A 84 12.07 1.01 -0.50
C GLN A 84 10.74 0.73 -1.21
N PHE A 85 10.54 1.21 -2.44
CA PHE A 85 9.31 0.93 -3.20
C PHE A 85 9.09 -0.54 -3.51
N GLN A 86 10.13 -1.37 -3.52
CA GLN A 86 9.96 -2.82 -3.68
C GLN A 86 9.30 -3.42 -2.44
N GLU A 87 9.77 -3.04 -1.25
CA GLU A 87 9.20 -3.46 0.03
C GLU A 87 7.78 -2.92 0.22
N GLU A 88 7.54 -1.65 -0.11
CA GLU A 88 6.21 -1.04 0.05
C GLU A 88 5.14 -1.76 -0.78
N ARG A 89 5.47 -2.10 -2.02
CA ARG A 89 4.59 -2.86 -2.92
C ARG A 89 4.28 -4.24 -2.36
N LEU A 90 5.29 -4.92 -1.84
CA LEU A 90 5.12 -6.25 -1.26
C LEU A 90 4.27 -6.19 0.02
N SER A 91 4.53 -5.21 0.88
CA SER A 91 3.73 -4.94 2.09
C SER A 91 2.27 -4.64 1.76
N GLY A 92 2.03 -3.79 0.76
CA GLY A 92 0.68 -3.50 0.26
C GLY A 92 -0.05 -4.75 -0.23
N ALA A 93 0.63 -5.60 -1.01
CA ALA A 93 0.08 -6.88 -1.46
C ALA A 93 -0.23 -7.84 -0.30
N ALA A 94 0.64 -7.92 0.71
CA ALA A 94 0.40 -8.75 1.88
C ALA A 94 -0.79 -8.28 2.72
N SER A 95 -0.98 -6.96 2.85
CA SER A 95 -1.98 -6.37 3.74
C SER A 95 -3.44 -6.73 3.39
N VAL A 96 -3.71 -7.15 2.15
CA VAL A 96 -5.07 -7.35 1.64
C VAL A 96 -5.50 -8.81 1.52
N VAL A 97 -4.56 -9.78 1.53
CA VAL A 97 -4.86 -11.19 1.24
C VAL A 97 -5.98 -11.71 2.13
N ARG A 98 -5.85 -11.45 3.44
CA ARG A 98 -6.85 -11.87 4.43
C ARG A 98 -8.20 -11.17 4.24
N ALA A 99 -8.20 -9.92 3.81
CA ALA A 99 -9.43 -9.18 3.54
C ALA A 99 -10.18 -9.80 2.35
N LEU A 100 -9.47 -10.19 1.29
CA LEU A 100 -10.05 -10.85 0.12
C LEU A 100 -10.67 -12.21 0.47
N GLU A 101 -9.93 -13.04 1.21
CA GLU A 101 -10.46 -14.30 1.76
C GLU A 101 -11.74 -14.06 2.55
N LYS A 102 -11.73 -13.05 3.43
CA LYS A 102 -12.88 -12.76 4.28
C LYS A 102 -14.09 -12.30 3.48
N CYS A 103 -13.90 -11.48 2.45
CA CYS A 103 -14.97 -11.07 1.54
C CYS A 103 -15.63 -12.29 0.87
N ILE A 104 -14.83 -13.25 0.41
CA ILE A 104 -15.32 -14.48 -0.20
C ILE A 104 -16.06 -15.34 0.83
N GLU A 105 -15.50 -15.55 2.02
CA GLU A 105 -16.15 -16.29 3.13
C GLU A 105 -17.52 -15.70 3.45
N LEU A 106 -17.60 -14.38 3.67
CA LEU A 106 -18.85 -13.68 3.98
C LEU A 106 -19.88 -13.82 2.84
N THR A 107 -19.42 -13.80 1.60
CA THR A 107 -20.30 -13.97 0.43
C THR A 107 -20.82 -15.40 0.33
N ILE A 108 -19.99 -16.41 0.62
CA ILE A 108 -20.41 -17.81 0.69
C ILE A 108 -21.47 -17.99 1.78
N ASP A 109 -21.25 -17.43 2.97
CA ASP A 109 -22.20 -17.54 4.07
C ASP A 109 -23.54 -16.89 3.71
N TYR A 110 -23.51 -15.67 3.16
CA TYR A 110 -24.72 -15.00 2.68
C TYR A 110 -25.46 -15.80 1.61
N THR A 111 -24.76 -16.36 0.61
CA THR A 111 -25.39 -17.13 -0.47
C THR A 111 -25.93 -18.48 -0.02
N ARG A 112 -25.40 -19.05 1.07
CA ARG A 112 -25.93 -20.27 1.71
C ARG A 112 -27.25 -20.00 2.43
N GLU A 113 -27.38 -18.84 3.06
CA GLU A 113 -28.58 -18.45 3.81
C GLU A 113 -29.68 -17.88 2.90
N ARG A 114 -29.30 -17.07 1.91
CA ARG A 114 -30.25 -16.41 1.01
C ARG A 114 -30.90 -17.43 0.08
N LYS A 115 -32.23 -17.59 0.21
CA LYS A 115 -33.03 -18.41 -0.70
C LYS A 115 -33.68 -17.58 -1.79
N ALA A 116 -33.65 -18.08 -3.03
CA ALA A 116 -34.40 -17.56 -4.16
C ALA A 116 -34.73 -18.72 -5.11
N PHE A 117 -35.84 -18.64 -5.85
CA PHE A 117 -36.25 -19.69 -6.79
C PHE A 117 -36.33 -21.09 -6.14
N GLY A 118 -36.76 -21.16 -4.88
CA GLY A 118 -37.00 -22.42 -4.15
C GLY A 118 -35.78 -23.04 -3.45
N GLN A 119 -34.58 -22.47 -3.56
CA GLN A 119 -33.36 -23.04 -2.97
C GLN A 119 -32.36 -21.96 -2.53
N PRO A 120 -31.33 -22.29 -1.73
CA PRO A 120 -30.20 -21.40 -1.48
C PRO A 120 -29.56 -20.88 -2.78
N LEU A 121 -29.15 -19.62 -2.80
CA LEU A 121 -28.45 -19.03 -3.95
C LEU A 121 -27.14 -19.76 -4.26
N LEU A 122 -26.47 -20.28 -3.25
CA LEU A 122 -25.22 -21.05 -3.42
C LEU A 122 -25.39 -22.28 -4.32
N ASN A 123 -26.61 -22.85 -4.40
CA ASN A 123 -26.90 -23.99 -5.28
C ASN A 123 -27.01 -23.59 -6.76
N ASN A 124 -27.09 -22.29 -7.07
CA ASN A 124 -27.02 -21.82 -8.45
C ASN A 124 -25.61 -22.04 -8.99
N GLN A 125 -25.50 -22.87 -10.03
CA GLN A 125 -24.23 -23.23 -10.65
C GLN A 125 -23.37 -22.02 -11.04
N TYR A 126 -23.98 -20.94 -11.54
CA TYR A 126 -23.26 -19.72 -11.89
C TYR A 126 -22.59 -19.08 -10.67
N ILE A 127 -23.32 -18.96 -9.57
CA ILE A 127 -22.81 -18.37 -8.31
C ILE A 127 -21.70 -19.27 -7.75
N HIS A 128 -21.91 -20.58 -7.77
CA HIS A 128 -20.94 -21.55 -7.27
C HIS A 128 -19.62 -21.49 -8.06
N PHE A 129 -19.68 -21.48 -9.39
CA PHE A 129 -18.48 -21.31 -10.22
C PHE A 129 -17.81 -19.97 -10.00
N LYS A 130 -18.58 -18.88 -9.83
CA LYS A 130 -17.98 -17.57 -9.62
C LYS A 130 -17.19 -17.48 -8.33
N LEU A 131 -17.71 -18.07 -7.26
CA LEU A 131 -17.00 -18.15 -5.98
C LEU A 131 -15.74 -19.03 -6.09
N ALA A 132 -15.82 -20.14 -6.83
CA ALA A 132 -14.66 -21.00 -7.07
C ALA A 132 -13.55 -20.29 -7.89
N GLU A 133 -13.91 -19.50 -8.90
CA GLU A 133 -12.96 -18.64 -9.64
C GLU A 133 -12.26 -17.65 -8.70
N LEU A 134 -13.03 -16.92 -7.88
CA LEU A 134 -12.48 -15.93 -6.97
C LEU A 134 -11.55 -16.56 -5.92
N GLN A 135 -11.93 -17.71 -5.37
CA GLN A 135 -11.05 -18.48 -4.47
C GLN A 135 -9.75 -18.84 -5.17
N THR A 136 -9.82 -19.36 -6.40
CA THR A 136 -8.64 -19.73 -7.19
C THR A 136 -7.72 -18.53 -7.42
N GLU A 137 -8.27 -17.36 -7.74
CA GLU A 137 -7.50 -16.13 -7.94
C GLU A 137 -6.80 -15.65 -6.66
N VAL A 138 -7.48 -15.72 -5.52
CA VAL A 138 -6.90 -15.36 -4.21
C VAL A 138 -5.79 -16.34 -3.81
N GLU A 139 -5.98 -17.65 -4.03
CA GLU A 139 -4.96 -18.67 -3.79
C GLU A 139 -3.72 -18.44 -4.66
N ALA A 140 -3.91 -18.18 -5.95
CA ALA A 140 -2.81 -17.87 -6.88
C ALA A 140 -2.06 -16.60 -6.47
N PHE A 141 -2.79 -15.56 -6.06
CA PHE A 141 -2.21 -14.32 -5.53
C PHE A 141 -1.38 -14.56 -4.27
N ARG A 142 -1.89 -15.34 -3.31
CA ARG A 142 -1.16 -15.69 -2.07
C ARG A 142 0.12 -16.46 -2.36
N ALA A 143 0.05 -17.45 -3.25
CA ALA A 143 1.22 -18.22 -3.67
C ALA A 143 2.30 -17.34 -4.32
N LEU A 144 1.89 -16.41 -5.20
CA LEU A 144 2.80 -15.45 -5.83
C LEU A 144 3.42 -14.49 -4.80
N LEU A 145 2.63 -13.99 -3.86
CA LEU A 145 3.10 -13.13 -2.78
C LEU A 145 4.19 -13.82 -1.97
N TYR A 146 3.92 -15.02 -1.45
CA TYR A 146 4.87 -15.75 -0.60
C TYR A 146 6.14 -16.11 -1.36
N ARG A 147 6.03 -16.53 -2.62
CA ARG A 147 7.19 -16.78 -3.47
C ARG A 147 8.03 -15.52 -3.69
N THR A 148 7.39 -14.38 -3.92
CA THR A 148 8.08 -13.10 -4.09
C THR A 148 8.77 -12.67 -2.80
N ALA A 149 8.09 -12.79 -1.66
CA ALA A 149 8.63 -12.46 -0.35
C ALA A 149 9.88 -13.29 -0.02
N VAL A 150 9.83 -14.61 -0.24
CA VAL A 150 10.98 -15.49 -0.02
C VAL A 150 12.17 -15.12 -0.93
N LYS A 151 11.93 -14.84 -2.22
CA LYS A 151 13.00 -14.40 -3.13
C LYS A 151 13.63 -13.07 -2.69
N ASN A 152 12.81 -12.14 -2.23
CA ASN A 152 13.25 -10.84 -1.72
C ASN A 152 14.13 -10.99 -0.48
N SER A 153 13.77 -11.88 0.45
CA SER A 153 14.57 -12.18 1.65
C SER A 153 15.97 -12.76 1.34
N TYR A 154 16.17 -13.37 0.17
CA TYR A 154 17.46 -13.88 -0.27
C TYR A 154 18.27 -12.87 -1.11
N CYS A 155 17.85 -11.60 -1.18
CA CYS A 155 18.42 -10.58 -2.05
C CYS A 155 18.54 -11.02 -3.52
N LEU A 156 17.64 -11.90 -3.97
CA LEU A 156 17.53 -12.33 -5.36
C LEU A 156 16.68 -11.30 -6.13
N ASP A 157 17.06 -10.03 -5.98
CA ASP A 157 16.29 -8.85 -6.37
C ASP A 157 15.95 -8.90 -7.86
N ASN A 158 14.69 -9.24 -8.15
CA ASN A 158 14.14 -9.08 -9.48
C ASN A 158 12.86 -8.23 -9.35
N PRO A 159 12.95 -6.92 -9.69
CA PRO A 159 11.84 -5.99 -9.52
C PRO A 159 10.60 -6.40 -10.33
N LEU A 160 10.75 -7.24 -11.36
CA LEU A 160 9.61 -7.74 -12.13
C LEU A 160 8.61 -8.51 -11.26
N HIS A 161 9.07 -9.28 -10.27
CA HIS A 161 8.18 -10.07 -9.42
C HIS A 161 7.33 -9.20 -8.50
N THR A 162 7.91 -8.17 -7.88
CA THR A 162 7.18 -7.20 -7.04
C THR A 162 6.16 -6.41 -7.86
N HIS A 163 6.49 -6.05 -9.10
CA HIS A 163 5.53 -5.40 -10.01
C HIS A 163 4.38 -6.34 -10.38
N THR A 164 4.67 -7.58 -10.76
CA THR A 164 3.63 -8.57 -11.09
C THR A 164 2.72 -8.83 -9.90
N CYS A 165 3.26 -9.00 -8.69
CA CYS A 165 2.47 -9.19 -7.48
C CYS A 165 1.52 -8.01 -7.23
N THR A 166 2.00 -6.77 -7.40
CA THR A 166 1.17 -5.56 -7.25
C THR A 166 0.10 -5.44 -8.35
N TYR A 167 0.40 -5.90 -9.56
CA TYR A 167 -0.57 -5.91 -10.65
C TYR A 167 -1.67 -6.93 -10.39
N THR A 168 -1.30 -8.16 -10.03
CA THR A 168 -2.24 -9.23 -9.65
C THR A 168 -3.13 -8.78 -8.50
N LEU A 169 -2.58 -8.12 -7.48
CA LEU A 169 -3.34 -7.50 -6.41
C LEU A 169 -4.49 -6.63 -6.93
N LYS A 170 -4.20 -5.66 -7.82
CA LYS A 170 -5.21 -4.72 -8.30
C LYS A 170 -6.33 -5.44 -9.03
N CYS A 171 -5.99 -6.40 -9.89
CA CYS A 171 -6.96 -7.17 -10.65
C CYS A 171 -7.84 -8.05 -9.75
N THR A 172 -7.24 -8.77 -8.79
CA THR A 172 -7.99 -9.65 -7.88
C THR A 172 -8.85 -8.85 -6.91
N ALA A 173 -8.35 -7.72 -6.39
CA ALA A 173 -9.09 -6.91 -5.45
C ALA A 173 -10.36 -6.31 -6.07
N ILE A 174 -10.24 -5.69 -7.25
CA ILE A 174 -11.37 -5.08 -7.96
C ILE A 174 -12.46 -6.11 -8.31
N ARG A 175 -12.08 -7.37 -8.54
CA ARG A 175 -13.03 -8.44 -8.91
C ARG A 175 -13.70 -9.09 -7.71
N THR A 176 -13.13 -8.95 -6.52
CA THR A 176 -13.63 -9.58 -5.28
C THR A 176 -14.52 -8.62 -4.47
N THR A 177 -14.32 -7.31 -4.63
CA THR A 177 -15.12 -6.24 -3.97
C THR A 177 -16.26 -5.76 -4.84
#